data_AF-A0A4R2NYM2-F1
#
_entry.id   AF-A0A4R2NYM2-F1
#
_cell.length_a   1.000
_cell.length_b   1.000
_cell.length_c   1.000
_cell.angle_alpha   90.00
_cell.angle_beta   90.00
_cell.angle_gamma   90.00
#
_symmetry.space_group_name_H-M   'P 1'
#
loop_
_entity.id
_entity.type
_entity.pdbx_description
1 polymer ?
#
loop_
_entity_poly.entity_id
_entity_poly.type
_entity_poly.pdbx_seq_one_letter_code
_entity_poly.pdbx_strand_id
1 'polypeptide(L)'
;MRHPAPKAAIAAALSLALAGCSSLPLPRSAGPAPDARAQLTRAALQEQGHPVMYVALPAMGTSALLAPSGRNGDVTTWSQANTVSLSFEAGILTATRGLGADMMSAELSGTRAMMNGASPERGYPRHIGYLDGEYRQRFRGYLCKPGTRAGETITIMDQPHRVTRIEERCTSPEGGFTNVYWRGANGTTWKSRQWISPEIGYLETELLVR
;
A
#
# COMPACT_ATOMS: atom_id res chain seq x y z
N MET A 1 -72.01 41.10 2.76
CA MET A 1 -72.78 41.20 1.49
C MET A 1 -71.84 41.64 0.38
N ARG A 2 -72.00 41.04 -0.82
CA ARG A 2 -71.42 41.37 -2.14
C ARG A 2 -70.00 40.87 -2.45
N HIS A 3 -69.94 39.77 -3.21
CA HIS A 3 -68.91 39.50 -4.23
C HIS A 3 -69.03 40.49 -5.40
N PRO A 4 -67.95 40.69 -6.18
CA PRO A 4 -67.88 39.98 -7.47
C PRO A 4 -66.48 39.44 -7.84
N ALA A 5 -66.51 38.44 -8.73
CA ALA A 5 -65.40 37.67 -9.34
C ALA A 5 -64.84 38.36 -10.61
N PRO A 6 -64.21 37.66 -11.60
CA PRO A 6 -63.04 36.77 -11.66
C PRO A 6 -62.01 37.26 -12.72
N LYS A 7 -61.08 36.37 -13.15
CA LYS A 7 -60.18 36.39 -14.34
C LYS A 7 -58.73 36.80 -14.01
N ALA A 8 -57.66 36.19 -14.50
CA ALA A 8 -57.45 35.25 -15.60
C ALA A 8 -56.25 34.35 -15.29
N ALA A 9 -56.31 33.09 -15.74
CA ALA A 9 -55.17 32.18 -15.73
C ALA A 9 -54.19 32.57 -16.84
N ILE A 10 -52.91 32.76 -16.48
CA ILE A 10 -51.81 32.85 -17.44
C ILE A 10 -50.99 31.58 -17.26
N ALA A 11 -51.08 30.69 -18.25
CA ALA A 11 -50.21 29.54 -18.40
C ALA A 11 -48.84 30.02 -18.90
N ALA A 12 -47.83 30.00 -18.04
CA ALA A 12 -46.44 30.15 -18.45
C ALA A 12 -45.84 28.76 -18.64
N ALA A 13 -45.65 28.37 -19.91
CA ALA A 13 -44.89 27.18 -20.28
C ALA A 13 -43.41 27.41 -19.91
N LEU A 14 -42.96 26.71 -18.86
CA LEU A 14 -41.57 26.75 -18.41
C LEU A 14 -40.78 25.67 -19.16
N SER A 15 -40.11 26.07 -20.24
CA SER A 15 -39.18 25.23 -20.99
C SER A 15 -37.96 24.89 -20.11
N LEU A 16 -37.93 23.70 -19.52
CA LEU A 16 -36.72 23.15 -18.89
C LEU A 16 -35.65 22.91 -19.97
N ALA A 17 -34.65 23.78 -20.04
CA ALA A 17 -33.41 23.49 -20.74
C ALA A 17 -32.63 22.43 -19.93
N LEU A 18 -32.56 21.19 -20.43
CA LEU A 18 -31.61 20.20 -19.92
C LEU A 18 -30.20 20.69 -20.25
N ALA A 19 -29.51 21.28 -19.28
CA ALA A 19 -28.07 21.45 -19.32
C ALA A 19 -27.45 20.04 -19.20
N GLY A 20 -27.00 19.49 -20.32
CA GLY A 20 -26.25 18.24 -20.35
C GLY A 20 -25.02 18.35 -19.46
N CYS A 21 -24.84 17.40 -18.56
CA CYS A 21 -23.61 17.23 -17.81
C CYS A 21 -22.48 16.93 -18.80
N SER A 22 -21.71 17.97 -19.16
CA SER A 22 -20.44 17.82 -19.84
C SER A 22 -19.57 16.88 -19.01
N SER A 23 -19.30 15.70 -19.54
CA SER A 23 -18.29 14.78 -19.02
C SER A 23 -16.94 15.50 -19.08
N LEU A 24 -16.53 16.11 -17.97
CA LEU A 24 -15.18 16.62 -17.79
C LEU A 24 -14.24 15.42 -17.94
N PRO A 25 -13.35 15.39 -18.95
CA PRO A 25 -12.32 14.37 -18.98
C PRO A 25 -11.43 14.56 -17.76
N LEU A 26 -11.46 13.61 -16.83
CA LEU A 26 -10.47 13.53 -15.77
C LEU A 26 -9.10 13.44 -16.43
N PRO A 27 -8.13 14.31 -16.07
CA PRO A 27 -6.79 14.23 -16.63
C PRO A 27 -6.18 12.88 -16.23
N ARG A 28 -6.13 11.95 -17.18
CA ARG A 28 -5.41 10.70 -17.08
C ARG A 28 -3.96 10.97 -17.43
N SER A 29 -3.21 11.51 -16.48
CA SER A 29 -1.75 11.56 -16.51
C SER A 29 -1.25 11.67 -15.07
N ALA A 30 -1.20 10.53 -14.38
CA ALA A 30 -0.33 10.39 -13.23
C ALA A 30 1.11 10.32 -13.78
N GLY A 31 1.80 11.45 -13.81
CA GLY A 31 3.26 11.41 -13.81
C GLY A 31 3.75 10.59 -12.60
N PRO A 32 5.01 10.11 -12.62
CA PRO A 32 5.55 9.43 -11.45
C PRO A 32 5.35 10.32 -10.21
N ALA A 33 4.89 9.70 -9.12
CA ALA A 33 4.78 10.37 -7.83
C ALA A 33 6.06 11.17 -7.55
N PRO A 34 5.98 12.41 -7.04
CA PRO A 34 7.16 13.09 -6.53
C PRO A 34 7.88 12.15 -5.56
N ASP A 35 9.16 11.86 -5.81
CA ASP A 35 9.95 11.02 -4.92
C ASP A 35 10.20 11.83 -3.64
N ALA A 36 9.52 11.46 -2.56
CA ALA A 36 9.66 12.14 -1.27
C ALA A 36 11.10 12.11 -0.72
N ARG A 37 11.99 11.27 -1.28
CA ARG A 37 13.42 11.22 -0.93
C ARG A 37 14.25 12.26 -1.66
N ALA A 38 13.78 12.82 -2.77
CA ALA A 38 14.59 13.70 -3.64
C ALA A 38 15.11 14.97 -2.92
N GLN A 39 14.46 15.37 -1.83
CA GLN A 39 14.83 16.53 -1.03
C GLN A 39 15.55 16.16 0.28
N LEU A 40 15.82 14.87 0.51
CA LEU A 40 16.41 14.38 1.75
C LEU A 40 17.91 14.14 1.57
N THR A 41 18.67 14.43 2.62
CA THR A 41 20.04 13.95 2.77
C THR A 41 20.11 12.93 3.88
N ARG A 42 21.10 12.04 3.82
CA ARG A 42 21.32 11.08 4.91
C ARG A 42 21.58 11.78 6.25
N ALA A 43 22.39 12.84 6.23
CA ALA A 43 22.69 13.64 7.42
C ALA A 43 21.43 14.20 8.08
N ALA A 44 20.53 14.81 7.27
CA ALA A 44 19.27 15.34 7.77
C ALA A 44 18.36 14.26 8.38
N LEU A 45 18.34 13.05 7.79
CA LEU A 45 17.58 11.93 8.33
C LEU A 45 18.19 11.40 9.64
N GLN A 46 19.51 11.40 9.77
CA GLN A 46 20.19 10.96 10.99
C GLN A 46 19.98 11.94 12.15
N GLU A 47 19.91 13.25 11.86
CA GLU A 47 19.61 14.29 12.87
C GLU A 47 18.22 14.11 13.51
N GLN A 48 17.26 13.48 12.83
CA GLN A 48 15.94 13.18 13.40
C GLN A 48 16.01 12.16 14.55
N GLY A 49 17.07 11.35 14.62
CA GLY A 49 17.30 10.41 15.72
C GLY A 49 16.31 9.24 15.80
N HIS A 50 15.47 9.04 14.78
CA HIS A 50 14.54 7.92 14.71
C HIS A 50 14.53 7.28 13.30
N PRO A 51 14.13 6.01 13.18
CA PRO A 51 13.99 5.35 11.89
C PRO A 51 13.03 6.11 10.96
N VAL A 52 13.32 6.10 9.66
CA VAL A 52 12.46 6.69 8.62
C VAL A 52 12.30 5.69 7.48
N MET A 53 11.05 5.44 7.09
CA MET A 53 10.71 4.58 5.97
C MET A 53 10.12 5.42 4.84
N TYR A 54 10.74 5.35 3.66
CA TYR A 54 10.09 5.77 2.42
C TYR A 54 9.10 4.70 1.97
N VAL A 55 7.93 5.12 1.53
CA VAL A 55 6.89 4.24 1.00
C VAL A 55 6.36 4.81 -0.32
N ALA A 56 6.06 3.93 -1.26
CA ALA A 56 5.43 4.28 -2.54
C ALA A 56 4.33 3.29 -2.88
N LEU A 57 3.25 3.82 -3.47
CA LEU A 57 2.15 3.06 -4.04
C LEU A 57 2.10 3.39 -5.54
N PRO A 58 2.84 2.65 -6.40
CA PRO A 58 3.04 3.03 -7.79
C PRO A 58 1.75 3.15 -8.59
N ALA A 59 0.78 2.27 -8.34
CA ALA A 59 -0.52 2.30 -9.01
C ALA A 59 -1.34 3.55 -8.68
N MET A 60 -1.12 4.14 -7.50
CA MET A 60 -1.79 5.36 -7.05
C MET A 60 -0.98 6.63 -7.36
N GLY A 61 0.26 6.50 -7.84
CA GLY A 61 1.14 7.65 -8.08
C GLY A 61 1.41 8.48 -6.82
N THR A 62 1.49 7.85 -5.65
CA THR A 62 1.75 8.54 -4.36
C THR A 62 2.93 7.93 -3.61
N SER A 63 3.61 8.75 -2.82
CA SER A 63 4.72 8.37 -1.95
C SER A 63 4.70 9.17 -0.65
N ALA A 64 5.31 8.64 0.40
CA ALA A 64 5.38 9.29 1.71
C ALA A 64 6.62 8.85 2.51
N LEU A 65 6.91 9.61 3.57
CA LEU A 65 7.86 9.23 4.62
C LEU A 65 7.08 8.90 5.88
N LEU A 66 7.34 7.73 6.45
CA LEU A 66 6.71 7.26 7.67
C LEU A 66 7.76 7.12 8.78
N ALA A 67 7.33 7.38 10.01
CA ALA A 67 8.06 7.06 11.23
C ALA A 67 7.29 6.01 12.05
N PRO A 68 7.96 5.26 12.93
CA PRO A 68 7.26 4.37 13.86
C PRO A 68 6.30 5.17 14.75
N SER A 69 5.05 4.72 14.84
CA SER A 69 4.00 5.35 15.68
C SER A 69 3.46 4.43 16.76
N GLY A 70 3.74 3.13 16.69
CA GLY A 70 3.34 2.18 17.71
C GLY A 70 3.97 0.80 17.53
N ARG A 71 3.95 0.00 18.58
CA ARG A 71 4.40 -1.40 18.55
C ARG A 71 3.48 -2.26 19.41
N ASN A 72 3.08 -3.41 18.88
CA ASN A 72 2.34 -4.44 19.59
C ASN A 72 3.00 -5.79 19.35
N GLY A 73 3.65 -6.35 20.38
CA GLY A 73 4.51 -7.52 20.23
C GLY A 73 5.61 -7.30 19.18
N ASP A 74 5.62 -8.15 18.16
CA ASP A 74 6.58 -8.09 17.06
C ASP A 74 6.14 -7.21 15.88
N VAL A 75 4.91 -6.68 15.94
CA VAL A 75 4.36 -5.80 14.91
C VAL A 75 4.69 -4.34 15.23
N THR A 76 5.35 -3.66 14.31
CA THR A 76 5.58 -2.21 14.37
C THR A 76 4.66 -1.51 13.36
N THR A 77 3.94 -0.49 13.83
CA THR A 77 3.12 0.39 13.00
C THR A 77 3.91 1.64 12.64
N TRP A 78 3.89 1.97 11.36
CA TRP A 78 4.52 3.15 10.76
C TRP A 78 3.43 4.05 10.20
N SER A 79 3.51 5.35 10.44
CA SER A 79 2.51 6.28 9.92
C SER A 79 3.08 7.69 9.70
N GLN A 80 2.39 8.45 8.86
CA GLN A 80 2.58 9.88 8.70
C GLN A 80 1.37 10.59 9.30
N ALA A 81 1.57 11.38 10.37
CA ALA A 81 0.54 12.20 11.00
C ALA A 81 -0.81 11.48 11.24
N ASN A 82 -0.79 10.17 11.51
CA ASN A 82 -1.95 9.31 11.77
C ASN A 82 -3.01 9.21 10.65
N THR A 83 -2.71 9.59 9.41
CA THR A 83 -3.68 9.50 8.29
C THR A 83 -3.61 8.15 7.57
N VAL A 84 -2.40 7.69 7.27
CA VAL A 84 -2.11 6.38 6.70
C VAL A 84 -1.18 5.63 7.65
N SER A 85 -1.48 4.35 7.88
CA SER A 85 -0.61 3.48 8.67
C SER A 85 -0.33 2.16 7.98
N LEU A 86 0.89 1.66 8.16
CA LEU A 86 1.36 0.38 7.66
C LEU A 86 1.93 -0.40 8.83
N SER A 87 1.49 -1.65 9.00
CA SER A 87 1.95 -2.51 10.08
C SER A 87 2.83 -3.63 9.53
N PHE A 88 3.98 -3.86 10.15
CA PHE A 88 4.95 -4.85 9.71
C PHE A 88 5.43 -5.72 10.86
N GLU A 89 5.60 -7.01 10.58
CA GLU A 89 6.32 -7.96 11.43
C GLU A 89 7.59 -8.39 10.69
N ALA A 90 8.77 -8.06 11.23
CA ALA A 90 10.07 -8.36 10.61
C ALA A 90 10.18 -7.92 9.12
N GLY A 91 9.47 -6.85 8.74
CA GLY A 91 9.42 -6.31 7.37
C GLY A 91 8.39 -6.97 6.45
N ILE A 92 7.62 -7.95 6.94
CA ILE A 92 6.47 -8.53 6.25
C ILE A 92 5.25 -7.65 6.57
N LEU A 93 4.56 -7.16 5.54
CA LEU A 93 3.35 -6.36 5.69
C LEU A 93 2.22 -7.21 6.29
N THR A 94 1.59 -6.71 7.35
CA THR A 94 0.53 -7.40 8.08
C THR A 94 -0.82 -6.70 7.94
N ALA A 95 -0.81 -5.37 7.84
CA ALA A 95 -1.99 -4.56 7.61
C ALA A 95 -1.67 -3.17 7.05
N THR A 96 -2.64 -2.55 6.38
CA THR A 96 -2.66 -1.13 5.99
C THR A 96 -3.92 -0.46 6.56
N ARG A 97 -3.88 0.86 6.77
CA ARG A 97 -5.05 1.69 7.07
C ARG A 97 -4.97 3.01 6.33
N GLY A 98 -6.10 3.49 5.85
CA GLY A 98 -6.24 4.80 5.24
C GLY A 98 -6.00 4.79 3.73
N LEU A 99 -5.88 3.60 3.10
CA LEU A 99 -5.75 3.47 1.64
C LEU A 99 -7.09 3.22 0.93
N GLY A 100 -8.17 2.98 1.68
CA GLY A 100 -9.48 2.61 1.14
C GLY A 100 -9.59 1.09 0.97
N ALA A 101 -8.97 0.56 -0.09
CA ALA A 101 -8.89 -0.89 -0.34
C ALA A 101 -7.77 -1.56 0.47
N ASP A 102 -7.83 -1.36 1.79
CA ASP A 102 -6.80 -1.73 2.76
C ASP A 102 -6.62 -3.24 2.90
N MET A 103 -5.37 -3.68 3.10
CA MET A 103 -5.09 -5.02 3.63
C MET A 103 -5.41 -5.01 5.13
N MET A 104 -6.47 -5.70 5.53
CA MET A 104 -6.93 -5.74 6.92
C MET A 104 -6.19 -6.78 7.76
N SER A 105 -5.70 -7.84 7.14
CA SER A 105 -4.96 -8.92 7.81
C SER A 105 -4.16 -9.75 6.80
N ALA A 106 -3.05 -10.35 7.24
CA ALA A 106 -2.34 -11.38 6.49
C ALA A 106 -1.88 -12.51 7.40
N GLU A 107 -1.96 -13.75 6.92
CA GLU A 107 -1.36 -14.91 7.58
C GLU A 107 0.13 -14.99 7.25
N LEU A 108 0.97 -15.08 8.29
CA LEU A 108 2.42 -14.82 8.17
C LEU A 108 3.30 -16.04 8.44
N SER A 109 2.77 -17.12 9.02
CA SER A 109 3.60 -18.23 9.52
C SER A 109 4.53 -18.82 8.44
N GLY A 110 3.99 -19.13 7.27
CA GLY A 110 4.75 -19.65 6.14
C GLY A 110 5.76 -18.65 5.56
N THR A 111 5.35 -17.39 5.38
CA THR A 111 6.22 -16.31 4.90
C THR A 111 7.39 -16.11 5.86
N ARG A 112 7.13 -16.08 7.18
CA ARG A 112 8.13 -15.95 8.23
C ARG A 112 9.12 -17.12 8.23
N ALA A 113 8.63 -18.35 8.12
CA ALA A 113 9.48 -19.53 8.01
C ALA A 113 10.37 -19.46 6.76
N MET A 114 9.81 -19.06 5.62
CA MET A 114 10.55 -18.90 4.36
C MET A 114 11.61 -17.79 4.43
N MET A 115 11.27 -16.66 5.05
CA MET A 115 12.21 -15.57 5.29
C MET A 115 13.42 -16.05 6.13
N ASN A 116 13.18 -16.98 7.06
CA ASN A 116 14.19 -17.63 7.90
C ASN A 116 14.86 -18.86 7.25
N GLY A 117 14.63 -19.09 5.95
CA GLY A 117 15.36 -20.10 5.17
C GLY A 117 14.60 -21.39 4.89
N ALA A 118 13.37 -21.54 5.41
CA ALA A 118 12.55 -22.70 5.06
C ALA A 118 12.22 -22.69 3.57
N SER A 119 12.30 -23.86 2.93
CA SER A 119 11.97 -24.02 1.51
C SER A 119 11.08 -25.24 1.28
N PRO A 120 9.80 -25.19 1.71
CA PRO A 120 8.90 -26.32 1.56
C PRO A 120 8.56 -26.55 0.08
N GLU A 121 8.80 -27.76 -0.42
CA GLU A 121 8.57 -28.14 -1.82
C GLU A 121 7.10 -27.92 -2.26
N ARG A 122 6.17 -28.24 -1.37
CA ARG A 122 4.72 -28.07 -1.59
C ARG A 122 4.26 -26.61 -1.44
N GLY A 123 5.09 -25.73 -0.90
CA GLY A 123 4.70 -24.37 -0.52
C GLY A 123 3.97 -24.31 0.82
N TYR A 124 3.39 -23.15 1.11
CA TYR A 124 2.61 -22.88 2.32
C TYR A 124 1.41 -21.98 2.00
N PRO A 125 0.30 -22.10 2.73
CA PRO A 125 -0.86 -21.24 2.54
C PRO A 125 -0.56 -19.82 3.05
N ARG A 126 -1.10 -18.83 2.36
CA ARG A 126 -1.16 -17.44 2.81
C ARG A 126 -2.57 -16.91 2.59
N HIS A 127 -3.21 -16.46 3.66
CA HIS A 127 -4.52 -15.84 3.61
C HIS A 127 -4.37 -14.34 3.77
N ILE A 128 -5.01 -13.56 2.89
CA ILE A 128 -5.02 -12.10 2.95
C ILE A 128 -6.47 -11.64 3.04
N GLY A 129 -6.77 -10.86 4.07
CA GLY A 129 -8.02 -10.15 4.23
C GLY A 129 -7.85 -8.71 3.74
N TYR A 130 -8.73 -8.23 2.86
CA TYR A 130 -8.68 -6.87 2.33
C TYR A 130 -10.08 -6.29 2.12
N LEU A 131 -10.19 -4.96 2.06
CA LEU A 131 -11.44 -4.26 1.73
C LEU A 131 -11.57 -4.09 0.21
N ASP A 132 -12.74 -4.42 -0.35
CA ASP A 132 -13.08 -4.08 -1.73
C ASP A 132 -13.54 -2.61 -1.88
N GLY A 133 -13.87 -2.20 -3.11
CA GLY A 133 -14.32 -0.84 -3.42
C GLY A 133 -15.60 -0.40 -2.69
N GLU A 134 -16.37 -1.35 -2.14
CA GLU A 134 -17.57 -1.11 -1.34
C GLU A 134 -17.32 -1.27 0.17
N TYR A 135 -16.05 -1.26 0.62
CA TYR A 135 -15.64 -1.43 2.01
C TYR A 135 -16.08 -2.75 2.65
N ARG A 136 -16.24 -3.80 1.84
CA ARG A 136 -16.58 -5.13 2.33
C ARG A 136 -15.31 -5.94 2.53
N GLN A 137 -15.21 -6.62 3.67
CA GLN A 137 -14.13 -7.56 3.94
C GLN A 137 -14.19 -8.72 2.94
N ARG A 138 -13.08 -8.95 2.25
CA ARG A 138 -12.81 -10.09 1.38
C ARG A 138 -11.62 -10.86 1.90
N PHE A 139 -11.64 -12.17 1.70
CA PHE A 139 -10.52 -13.05 2.02
C PHE A 139 -10.09 -13.77 0.76
N ARG A 140 -8.78 -13.80 0.52
CA ARG A 140 -8.18 -14.61 -0.55
C ARG A 140 -7.11 -15.52 0.02
N GLY A 141 -7.16 -16.78 -0.40
CA GLY A 141 -6.16 -17.79 -0.10
C GLY A 141 -5.21 -17.96 -1.28
N TYR A 142 -3.91 -18.04 -0.98
CA TYR A 142 -2.85 -18.29 -1.94
C TYR A 142 -2.00 -19.47 -1.48
N LEU A 143 -1.46 -20.21 -2.44
CA LEU A 143 -0.34 -21.12 -2.20
C LEU A 143 0.95 -20.40 -2.57
N CYS A 144 1.79 -20.15 -1.56
CA CYS A 144 3.05 -19.44 -1.72
C CYS A 144 4.24 -20.39 -1.71
N LYS A 145 5.25 -20.09 -2.52
CA LYS A 145 6.52 -20.81 -2.58
C LYS A 145 7.69 -19.83 -2.54
N PRO A 146 8.82 -20.21 -1.91
CA PRO A 146 10.05 -19.46 -2.06
C PRO A 146 10.44 -19.37 -3.54
N GLY A 147 10.84 -18.18 -3.97
CA GLY A 147 11.38 -17.92 -5.29
C GLY A 147 12.90 -17.79 -5.26
N THR A 148 13.42 -16.87 -6.07
CA THR A 148 14.86 -16.60 -6.14
C THR A 148 15.37 -16.09 -4.79
N ARG A 149 16.53 -16.62 -4.37
CA ARG A 149 17.29 -16.15 -3.22
C ARG A 149 18.72 -15.85 -3.67
N ALA A 150 19.14 -14.60 -3.61
CA ALA A 150 20.45 -14.17 -4.10
C ALA A 150 21.06 -13.10 -3.20
N GLY A 151 22.38 -13.16 -2.99
CA GLY A 151 23.12 -12.10 -2.33
C GLY A 151 23.36 -10.93 -3.30
N GLU A 152 23.12 -9.70 -2.85
CA GLU A 152 23.42 -8.49 -3.63
C GLU A 152 23.75 -7.30 -2.70
N THR A 153 24.24 -6.21 -3.30
CA THR A 153 24.46 -4.94 -2.59
C THR A 153 23.48 -3.93 -3.15
N ILE A 154 22.70 -3.30 -2.29
CA ILE A 154 21.81 -2.18 -2.64
C ILE A 154 22.35 -0.89 -2.01
N THR A 155 22.08 0.24 -2.64
CA THR A 155 22.43 1.56 -2.09
C THR A 155 21.15 2.26 -1.66
N ILE A 156 21.10 2.71 -0.40
CA ILE A 156 19.99 3.51 0.15
C ILE A 156 20.59 4.75 0.80
N MET A 157 20.16 5.95 0.35
CA MET A 157 20.69 7.24 0.82
C MET A 157 22.24 7.25 0.81
N ASP A 158 22.83 6.91 -0.34
CA ASP A 158 24.29 6.82 -0.59
C ASP A 158 25.07 5.82 0.28
N GLN A 159 24.40 4.98 1.08
CA GLN A 159 25.05 3.93 1.86
C GLN A 159 24.84 2.55 1.21
N PRO A 160 25.91 1.77 0.98
CA PRO A 160 25.78 0.40 0.52
C PRO A 160 25.34 -0.54 1.66
N HIS A 161 24.41 -1.44 1.34
CA HIS A 161 23.90 -2.49 2.22
C HIS A 161 24.05 -3.85 1.53
N ARG A 162 24.80 -4.76 2.15
CA ARG A 162 24.83 -6.17 1.73
C ARG A 162 23.55 -6.86 2.19
N VAL A 163 22.80 -7.43 1.25
CA VAL A 163 21.48 -8.00 1.48
C VAL A 163 21.33 -9.33 0.76
N THR A 164 20.37 -10.13 1.22
CA THR A 164 19.81 -11.24 0.47
C THR A 164 18.47 -10.78 -0.12
N ARG A 165 18.38 -10.77 -1.45
CA ARG A 165 17.12 -10.67 -2.17
C ARG A 165 16.36 -11.98 -2.03
N ILE A 166 15.12 -11.92 -1.59
CA ILE A 166 14.25 -13.08 -1.36
C ILE A 166 12.93 -12.83 -2.08
N GLU A 167 12.52 -13.74 -2.94
CA GLU A 167 11.21 -13.70 -3.59
C GLU A 167 10.25 -14.69 -2.94
N GLU A 168 8.98 -14.30 -2.85
CA GLU A 168 7.86 -15.15 -2.46
C GLU A 168 6.84 -15.11 -3.58
N ARG A 169 6.60 -16.25 -4.25
CA ARG A 169 5.65 -16.35 -5.35
C ARG A 169 4.38 -17.00 -4.85
N CYS A 170 3.27 -16.28 -4.91
CA CYS A 170 1.97 -16.69 -4.42
C CYS A 170 0.99 -16.84 -5.57
N THR A 171 0.31 -17.98 -5.65
CA THR A 171 -0.66 -18.27 -6.71
C THR A 171 -2.00 -18.71 -6.16
N SER A 172 -3.04 -18.40 -6.91
CA SER A 172 -4.42 -18.84 -6.71
C SER A 172 -5.06 -19.08 -8.10
N PRO A 173 -6.23 -19.75 -8.17
CA PRO A 173 -6.95 -19.89 -9.44
C PRO A 173 -7.32 -18.55 -10.10
N GLU A 174 -7.44 -17.47 -9.32
CA GLU A 174 -7.86 -16.14 -9.77
C GLU A 174 -6.67 -15.23 -10.16
N GLY A 175 -5.44 -15.71 -10.00
CA GLY A 175 -4.22 -14.95 -10.26
C GLY A 175 -3.17 -15.11 -9.16
N GLY A 176 -2.08 -14.36 -9.28
CA GLY A 176 -0.96 -14.44 -8.36
C GLY A 176 -0.14 -13.17 -8.28
N PHE A 177 0.77 -13.13 -7.32
CA PHE A 177 1.69 -12.02 -7.09
C PHE A 177 3.05 -12.54 -6.63
N THR A 178 4.06 -11.69 -6.70
CA THR A 178 5.39 -11.97 -6.19
C THR A 178 5.82 -10.86 -5.25
N ASN A 179 5.99 -11.19 -3.97
CA ASN A 179 6.62 -10.29 -3.01
C ASN A 179 8.14 -10.41 -3.11
N VAL A 180 8.84 -9.32 -2.88
CA VAL A 180 10.30 -9.26 -2.92
C VAL A 180 10.82 -8.53 -1.69
N TYR A 181 11.83 -9.09 -1.06
CA TYR A 181 12.43 -8.59 0.17
C TYR A 181 13.95 -8.49 0.02
N TRP A 182 14.53 -7.40 0.49
CA TRP A 182 15.97 -7.21 0.56
C TRP A 182 16.40 -7.22 2.03
N ARG A 183 16.78 -8.39 2.52
CA ARG A 183 17.03 -8.64 3.94
C ARG A 183 18.52 -8.64 4.25
N GLY A 184 18.95 -7.81 5.19
CA GLY A 184 20.30 -7.84 5.74
C GLY A 184 20.53 -9.05 6.64
N ALA A 185 21.80 -9.37 6.90
CA ALA A 185 22.19 -10.51 7.73
C ALA A 185 21.65 -10.41 9.18
N ASN A 186 21.44 -9.19 9.68
CA ASN A 186 20.83 -8.91 10.99
C ASN A 186 19.31 -9.08 11.01
N GLY A 187 18.70 -9.55 9.92
CA GLY A 187 17.27 -9.73 9.77
C GLY A 187 16.49 -8.49 9.35
N THR A 188 17.12 -7.31 9.25
CA THR A 188 16.47 -6.07 8.80
C THR A 188 16.09 -6.15 7.33
N THR A 189 14.82 -5.89 7.02
CA THR A 189 14.34 -5.72 5.64
C THR A 189 14.55 -4.26 5.23
N TRP A 190 15.61 -4.01 4.43
CA TRP A 190 15.99 -2.66 3.99
C TRP A 190 15.11 -2.13 2.89
N LYS A 191 14.65 -3.01 2.00
CA LYS A 191 13.73 -2.70 0.92
C LYS A 191 12.72 -3.82 0.79
N SER A 192 11.49 -3.50 0.39
CA SER A 192 10.50 -4.52 0.04
C SER A 192 9.57 -4.04 -1.08
N ARG A 193 9.00 -5.00 -1.80
CA ARG A 193 7.87 -4.81 -2.72
C ARG A 193 6.83 -5.86 -2.39
N GLN A 194 5.69 -5.45 -1.87
CA GLN A 194 4.68 -6.34 -1.30
C GLN A 194 3.30 -6.03 -1.85
N TRP A 195 2.54 -7.05 -2.20
CA TRP A 195 1.17 -6.90 -2.70
C TRP A 195 0.20 -6.63 -1.54
N ILE A 196 -0.72 -5.67 -1.72
CA ILE A 196 -1.75 -5.27 -0.75
C ILE A 196 -3.10 -5.90 -1.09
N SER A 197 -3.65 -5.53 -2.25
CA SER A 197 -5.00 -5.85 -2.69
C SER A 197 -5.11 -5.69 -4.21
N PRO A 198 -6.17 -6.19 -4.85
CA PRO A 198 -6.38 -6.02 -6.29
C PRO A 198 -6.41 -4.55 -6.74
N GLU A 199 -7.03 -3.68 -5.94
CA GLU A 199 -7.26 -2.27 -6.26
C GLU A 199 -6.01 -1.40 -6.04
N ILE A 200 -5.21 -1.72 -5.01
CA ILE A 200 -3.99 -0.96 -4.66
C ILE A 200 -2.76 -1.50 -5.37
N GLY A 201 -2.69 -2.82 -5.59
CA GLY A 201 -1.52 -3.47 -6.16
C GLY A 201 -0.37 -3.56 -5.16
N TYR A 202 0.79 -2.99 -5.49
CA TYR A 202 2.02 -3.15 -4.71
C TYR A 202 2.34 -1.92 -3.87
N LEU A 203 2.81 -2.18 -2.66
CA LEU A 203 3.55 -1.27 -1.80
C LEU A 203 5.05 -1.50 -1.98
N GLU A 204 5.79 -0.43 -2.19
CA GLU A 204 7.24 -0.44 -2.19
C GLU A 204 7.76 0.34 -0.99
N THR A 205 8.74 -0.21 -0.28
CA THR A 205 9.29 0.40 0.94
C THR A 205 10.81 0.43 0.91
N GLU A 206 11.41 1.47 1.47
CA GLU A 206 12.84 1.55 1.77
C GLU A 206 13.05 2.13 3.17
N LEU A 207 13.80 1.40 4.02
CA LEU A 207 14.23 1.90 5.32
C LEU A 207 15.46 2.80 5.10
N LEU A 208 15.28 4.10 5.22
CA LEU A 208 16.29 5.09 4.86
C LEU A 208 17.40 5.20 5.91
N VAL A 209 16.99 5.21 7.17
CA VAL A 209 17.85 5.25 8.36
C VAL A 209 17.24 4.38 9.46
N ARG A 210 18.09 3.89 10.36
CA ARG A 210 17.73 3.07 11.52
C ARG A 210 18.14 3.77 12.79
#